data_AF-A0A7K2NPL1-F1
#
_entry.id   AF-A0A7K2NPL1-F1
#
_cell.length_a   1.000
_cell.length_b   1.000
_cell.length_c   1.000
_cell.angle_alpha   90.00
_cell.angle_beta   90.00
_cell.angle_gamma   90.00
#
_symmetry.space_group_name_H-M   'P 1'
#
loop_
_entity.id
_entity.type
_entity.pdbx_description
1 polymer ?
#
loop_
_entity_poly.entity_id
_entity_poly.type
_entity_poly.pdbx_seq_one_letter_code
_entity_poly.pdbx_strand_id
1 'polypeptide(L)' 'WHGEQPDIASPAVRGIVTASAHKLLFDDDAAEVTLTDANDNAIAMDASGVRHTRGNQSLMVGDASVSVNDGAMEVS' A
#
# COMPACT_ATOMS: atom_id res chain seq x y z
N TRP A 1 -17.89 19.81 -10.81
CA TRP A 1 -17.17 19.05 -9.77
C TRP A 1 -15.94 19.85 -9.40
N HIS A 2 -15.96 20.55 -8.27
CA HIS A 2 -14.77 21.20 -7.72
C HIS A 2 -14.44 20.51 -6.41
N GLY A 3 -13.98 19.25 -6.53
CA GLY A 3 -13.33 18.55 -5.42
C GLY A 3 -11.87 18.96 -5.43
N GLU A 4 -11.34 19.32 -4.26
CA GLU A 4 -9.92 19.62 -4.09
C GLU A 4 -9.10 18.37 -4.43
N GLN A 5 -8.06 18.55 -5.25
CA GLN A 5 -7.15 17.47 -5.58
C GLN A 5 -6.31 17.16 -4.33
N PRO A 6 -6.21 15.89 -3.90
CA PRO A 6 -5.34 15.54 -2.78
C PRO A 6 -3.89 15.93 -3.07
N ASP A 7 -3.17 16.44 -2.06
CA ASP A 7 -1.76 16.87 -2.19
C ASP A 7 -0.82 15.79 -2.75
N ILE A 8 -1.17 14.53 -2.53
CA ILE A 8 -0.42 13.36 -2.99
C ILE A 8 -0.60 13.06 -4.48
N ALA A 9 -1.57 13.69 -5.15
CA ALA A 9 -1.89 13.37 -6.53
C ALA A 9 -0.90 14.04 -7.49
N SER A 10 -0.31 13.24 -8.36
CA SER A 10 0.61 13.66 -9.43
C SER A 10 0.15 13.07 -10.77
N PRO A 11 0.80 13.38 -11.92
CA PRO A 11 0.48 12.70 -13.17
C PRO A 11 0.62 11.17 -13.10
N ALA A 12 1.57 10.66 -12.31
CA ALA A 12 1.83 9.24 -12.12
C ALA A 12 1.06 8.62 -10.93
N VAL A 13 0.48 9.45 -10.05
CA VAL A 13 -0.22 9.00 -8.84
C VAL A 13 -1.68 9.46 -8.86
N ARG A 14 -2.60 8.51 -8.92
CA ARG A 14 -4.05 8.74 -8.81
C ARG A 14 -4.59 8.05 -7.58
N GLY A 15 -5.58 8.65 -6.92
CA GLY A 15 -6.16 8.00 -5.75
C GLY A 15 -7.46 8.60 -5.27
N ILE A 16 -8.08 7.87 -4.35
CA ILE A 16 -9.24 8.30 -3.57
C ILE A 16 -8.75 8.60 -2.16
N VAL A 17 -9.00 9.81 -1.69
CA VAL A 17 -8.72 10.20 -0.30
C VAL A 17 -10.03 10.63 0.36
N THR A 18 -10.31 10.07 1.53
CA THR A 18 -11.52 10.39 2.30
C THR A 18 -11.26 11.50 3.32
N ALA A 19 -12.32 12.15 3.82
CA ALA A 19 -12.20 13.17 4.86
C ALA A 19 -11.56 12.64 6.16
N SER A 20 -11.66 11.33 6.42
CA SER A 20 -11.01 10.65 7.55
C SER A 20 -9.60 10.17 7.22
N ALA A 21 -8.97 10.70 6.18
CA ALA A 21 -7.60 10.39 5.75
C ALA A 21 -7.32 8.94 5.31
N HIS A 22 -8.34 8.10 5.08
CA HIS A 22 -8.15 6.84 4.34
C HIS A 22 -7.79 7.11 2.88
N LYS A 23 -6.90 6.31 2.32
CA LYS A 23 -6.32 6.49 0.97
C LYS A 23 -6.38 5.16 0.20
N LEU A 24 -6.77 5.22 -1.06
CA LEU A 24 -6.54 4.17 -2.06
C LEU A 24 -5.77 4.81 -3.22
N LEU A 25 -4.54 4.36 -3.46
CA LEU A 25 -3.58 4.96 -4.40
C LEU A 25 -3.19 3.97 -5.50
N PHE A 26 -3.03 4.51 -6.70
CA PHE A 26 -2.44 3.87 -7.87
C PHE A 26 -1.20 4.70 -8.23
N ASP A 27 -0.03 4.08 -8.20
CA ASP A 27 1.26 4.73 -8.47
C ASP A 27 1.96 4.03 -9.64
N ASP A 28 2.02 4.71 -10.78
CA ASP A 28 2.63 4.21 -12.01
C ASP A 28 4.17 4.24 -11.96
N ASP A 29 4.77 5.10 -11.13
CA ASP A 29 6.23 5.18 -10.96
C ASP A 29 6.73 4.01 -10.10
N ALA A 30 5.98 3.66 -9.05
CA ALA A 30 6.25 2.49 -8.22
C ALA A 30 5.72 1.17 -8.81
N ALA A 31 4.80 1.24 -9.78
CA ALA A 31 4.00 0.11 -10.25
C ALA A 31 3.26 -0.60 -9.10
N GLU A 32 2.68 0.18 -8.18
CA GLU A 32 2.07 -0.28 -6.93
C GLU A 32 0.63 0.23 -6.78
N VAL A 33 -0.22 -0.58 -6.15
CA VAL A 33 -1.53 -0.16 -5.63
C VAL A 33 -1.52 -0.26 -4.11
N THR A 34 -1.87 0.83 -3.41
CA THR A 34 -1.79 0.93 -1.95
C THR A 34 -3.12 1.34 -1.32
N LEU A 35 -3.59 0.60 -0.32
CA LEU A 35 -4.68 1.00 0.59
C LEU A 35 -4.09 1.35 1.95
N THR A 36 -4.35 2.56 2.44
CA THR A 36 -3.88 3.03 3.76
C THR A 36 -5.06 3.57 4.57
N ASP A 37 -5.14 3.19 5.85
CA ASP A 37 -6.13 3.76 6.77
C ASP A 37 -5.58 4.98 7.54
N ALA A 38 -6.37 5.53 8.46
CA ALA A 38 -5.99 6.69 9.26
C ALA A 38 -4.99 6.37 10.39
N ASN A 39 -4.68 5.09 10.61
CA ASN A 39 -3.81 4.59 11.66
C ASN A 39 -2.48 4.09 11.09
N ASP A 40 -2.17 4.45 9.85
CA ASP A 40 -0.99 4.02 9.09
C ASP A 40 -0.89 2.50 8.88
N ASN A 41 -2.03 1.78 8.93
CA ASN A 41 -2.09 0.42 8.41
C ASN A 41 -2.09 0.51 6.88
N ALA A 42 -1.21 -0.24 6.21
CA ALA A 42 -1.12 -0.25 4.75
C ALA A 42 -1.13 -1.66 4.15
N ILE A 43 -1.85 -1.80 3.04
CA ILE A 43 -1.78 -2.96 2.15
C ILE A 43 -1.28 -2.46 0.79
N ALA A 44 -0.15 -2.97 0.34
CA ALA A 44 0.49 -2.67 -0.93
C ALA A 44 0.50 -3.91 -1.83
N MET A 45 0.25 -3.73 -3.13
CA MET A 45 0.36 -4.77 -4.14
C MET A 45 1.22 -4.29 -5.30
N ASP A 46 2.22 -5.10 -5.65
CA ASP A 46 3.15 -4.88 -6.76
C ASP A 46 3.43 -6.20 -7.49
N ALA A 47 4.43 -6.20 -8.37
CA ALA A 47 4.87 -7.40 -9.08
C ALA A 47 5.47 -8.49 -8.16
N SER A 48 5.89 -8.14 -6.95
CA SER A 48 6.45 -9.06 -5.95
C SER A 48 5.37 -9.79 -5.15
N GLY A 49 4.15 -9.24 -5.08
CA GLY A 49 3.01 -9.86 -4.41
C GLY A 49 2.20 -8.86 -3.58
N VAL A 50 1.74 -9.30 -2.40
CA VAL A 50 0.89 -8.51 -1.51
C VAL A 50 1.56 -8.33 -0.15
N ARG A 51 1.76 -7.07 0.27
CA ARG A 51 2.36 -6.72 1.56
C ARG A 51 1.36 -6.00 2.46
N HIS A 52 1.21 -6.47 3.69
CA HIS A 52 0.59 -5.70 4.78
C HIS A 52 1.68 -5.15 5.70
N THR A 53 1.54 -3.89 6.13
CA THR A 53 2.43 -3.24 7.10
C THR A 53 1.66 -2.51 8.19
N ARG A 54 2.19 -2.56 9.41
CA ARG A 54 1.73 -1.75 10.55
C ARG A 54 2.92 -1.44 11.47
N GLY A 55 3.35 -0.18 11.49
CA GLY A 55 4.57 0.20 12.21
C GLY A 55 5.77 -0.62 11.71
N ASN A 56 6.46 -1.31 12.62
CA ASN A 56 7.63 -2.13 12.29
C ASN A 56 7.29 -3.59 11.93
N GLN A 57 6.00 -3.93 11.83
CA GLN A 57 5.56 -5.29 11.53
C GLN A 57 5.10 -5.42 10.08
N SER A 58 5.45 -6.52 9.43
CA SER A 58 5.09 -6.81 8.04
C SER A 58 4.63 -8.26 7.85
N LEU A 59 3.73 -8.45 6.89
CA LEU A 59 3.36 -9.76 6.32
C LEU A 59 3.41 -9.61 4.80
N MET A 60 4.19 -10.46 4.14
CA MET A 60 4.33 -10.52 2.69
C MET A 60 3.84 -11.87 2.17
N VAL A 61 2.96 -11.86 1.18
CA VAL A 61 2.63 -13.02 0.37
C VAL A 61 3.24 -12.80 -1.00
N GLY A 62 4.35 -13.49 -1.27
CA GLY A 62 5.02 -13.49 -2.56
C GLY A 62 4.55 -14.64 -3.46
N ASP A 63 5.21 -14.78 -4.60
CA ASP A 63 4.99 -15.88 -5.55
C ASP A 63 5.49 -17.24 -5.05
N ALA A 64 6.58 -17.24 -4.28
CA ALA A 64 7.26 -18.44 -3.80
C ALA A 64 7.15 -18.68 -2.29
N SER A 65 6.89 -17.65 -1.49
CA SER A 65 6.82 -17.79 -0.03
C SER A 65 5.89 -16.78 0.64
N VAL A 66 5.50 -17.10 1.87
CA VAL A 66 4.88 -16.18 2.82
C VAL A 66 5.93 -15.81 3.87
N SER A 67 6.17 -14.52 4.05
CA SER A 67 7.19 -13.99 4.97
C SER A 67 6.57 -13.06 6.01
N VAL A 68 6.93 -13.24 7.27
CA VAL A 68 6.51 -12.40 8.40
C VAL A 68 7.72 -11.66 8.96
N ASN A 69 7.58 -10.35 9.13
CA ASN A 69 8.63 -9.44 9.60
C ASN A 69 9.95 -9.68 8.86
N ASP A 70 9.88 -9.60 7.53
CA ASP A 70 11.03 -9.68 6.61
C ASP A 70 11.92 -10.92 6.83
N GLY A 71 11.29 -12.09 6.98
CA GLY A 71 11.95 -13.39 7.09
C GLY A 71 12.18 -13.88 8.52
N ALA A 72 11.67 -13.17 9.54
CA ALA A 72 11.69 -13.69 10.92
C ALA A 72 10.92 -15.02 11.03
N MET A 73 9.89 -15.21 10.21
CA MET A 73 9.26 -16.49 9.94
C MET A 73 8.92 -16.57 8.46
N GLU A 74 9.23 -17.70 7.82
CA GLU A 74 8.98 -17.93 6.40
C GLU A 74 8.32 -19.30 6.20
N VAL A 75 7.36 -19.36 5.26
CA VAL A 75 6.70 -20.58 4.81
C VAL A 75 6.80 -20.65 3.30
N SER A 76 7.33 -21.76 2.78
CA SER A 76 7.55 -22.05 1.36
C SER A 76 6.91 -23.35 0.95
#